data_AF-A0A6U9VYS5-F1
#
_entry.id   AF-A0A6U9VYS5-F1
#
_cell.length_a   1.000
_cell.length_b   1.000
_cell.length_c   1.000
_cell.angle_alpha   90.00
_cell.angle_beta   90.00
_cell.angle_gamma   90.00
#
_symmetry.space_group_name_H-M   'P 1'
#
loop_
_entity.id
_entity.type
_entity.pdbx_description
1 polymer ?
#
loop_
_entity_poly.entity_id
_entity_poly.type
_entity_poly.pdbx_seq_one_letter_code
_entity_poly.pdbx_strand_id
1 'polypeptide(L)'
;MLSTWEEKVEFVRMHYEEQGYRVHSGLQFGAELVLYADRPDLVHSDFCIHVTRDDESIDWREMQTLVRSMPDLHKTLVLANVKGIDVGKPYVEELAITTEHAPFRHRPKTIEVGGQKKKSRTNLQN
;
A
#
# COMPACT_ATOMS: atom_id res chain seq x y z
N MET A 1 -18.63 18.81 -15.57
CA MET A 1 -17.96 17.70 -16.29
C MET A 1 -16.54 17.72 -15.77
N LEU A 2 -16.05 16.64 -15.15
CA LEU A 2 -14.67 16.58 -14.65
C LEU A 2 -13.76 16.57 -15.87
N SER A 3 -13.25 17.74 -16.23
CA SER A 3 -12.56 18.03 -17.48
C SER A 3 -11.05 18.12 -17.30
N THR A 4 -10.59 18.56 -16.12
CA THR A 4 -9.17 18.61 -15.78
C THR A 4 -8.79 17.50 -14.80
N TRP A 5 -7.50 17.20 -14.75
CA TRP A 5 -6.96 16.24 -13.81
C TRP A 5 -7.10 16.73 -12.36
N GLU A 6 -6.96 18.02 -12.11
CA GLU A 6 -7.20 18.63 -10.79
C GLU A 6 -8.64 18.45 -10.32
N GLU A 7 -9.61 18.56 -11.23
CA GLU A 7 -11.02 18.28 -10.92
C GLU A 7 -11.23 16.79 -10.56
N LYS A 8 -10.55 15.86 -11.26
CA LYS A 8 -10.57 14.44 -10.89
C LYS A 8 -9.98 14.21 -9.50
N VAL A 9 -8.84 14.84 -9.18
CA VAL A 9 -8.21 14.76 -7.85
C VAL A 9 -9.13 15.31 -6.76
N GLU A 10 -9.81 16.43 -7.02
CA GLU A 10 -10.80 17.00 -6.10
C GLU A 10 -11.97 16.05 -5.86
N PHE A 11 -12.51 15.46 -6.94
CA PHE A 11 -13.60 14.50 -6.85
C PHE A 11 -13.21 13.27 -6.03
N VAL A 12 -12.01 12.72 -6.24
CA VAL A 12 -11.48 11.60 -5.44
C VAL A 12 -11.28 11.99 -3.98
N ARG A 13 -10.82 13.22 -3.70
CA ARG A 13 -10.72 13.73 -2.33
C ARG A 13 -12.08 13.72 -1.64
N MET A 14 -13.08 14.33 -2.26
CA MET A 14 -14.45 14.37 -1.72
C MET A 14 -15.00 12.95 -1.49
N HIS A 15 -14.77 12.04 -2.44
CA HIS A 15 -15.19 10.65 -2.31
C HIS A 15 -14.67 9.98 -1.03
N TYR A 16 -13.38 10.16 -0.70
CA TYR A 16 -12.80 9.58 0.52
C TYR A 16 -13.18 10.35 1.80
N GLU A 17 -13.37 11.66 1.72
CA GLU A 17 -13.90 12.44 2.85
C GLU A 17 -15.33 12.01 3.22
N GLU A 18 -16.18 11.70 2.23
CA GLU A 18 -17.52 11.14 2.41
C GLU A 18 -17.50 9.75 3.06
N GLN A 19 -16.45 8.96 2.81
CA GLN A 19 -16.21 7.68 3.49
C GLN A 19 -15.66 7.84 4.92
N GLY A 20 -15.34 9.06 5.35
CA GLY A 20 -14.89 9.37 6.71
C GLY A 20 -13.37 9.50 6.87
N TYR A 21 -12.59 9.42 5.80
CA TYR A 21 -11.14 9.64 5.88
C TYR A 21 -10.81 11.12 6.04
N ARG A 22 -9.69 11.42 6.71
CA ARG A 22 -9.04 12.72 6.57
C ARG A 22 -8.07 12.66 5.39
N VAL A 23 -8.27 13.53 4.40
CA VAL A 23 -7.48 13.52 3.16
C VAL A 23 -6.51 14.69 3.15
N HIS A 24 -5.24 14.41 2.85
CA HIS A 24 -4.19 15.43 2.72
C HIS A 24 -3.41 15.24 1.42
N SER A 25 -2.57 16.22 1.08
CA SER A 25 -1.64 16.10 -0.05
C SER A 25 -0.67 14.92 0.15
N GLY A 26 -0.56 14.08 -0.88
CA GLY A 26 0.36 12.95 -0.92
C GLY A 26 1.72 13.28 -1.54
N LEU A 27 2.00 14.55 -1.87
CA LEU A 27 3.15 14.94 -2.71
C LEU A 27 4.50 14.45 -2.16
N GLN A 28 4.65 14.42 -0.83
CA GLN A 28 5.86 13.94 -0.15
C GLN A 28 6.11 12.44 -0.34
N PHE A 29 5.08 11.70 -0.75
CA PHE A 29 5.09 10.26 -0.98
C PHE A 29 5.00 9.89 -2.46
N GLY A 30 5.06 10.89 -3.35
CA GLY A 30 4.95 10.71 -4.79
C GLY A 30 3.54 10.44 -5.31
N ALA A 31 2.51 10.68 -4.49
CA ALA A 31 1.10 10.46 -4.85
C ALA A 31 0.29 11.76 -4.71
N GLU A 32 -0.94 11.79 -5.22
CA GLU A 32 -1.79 12.97 -5.15
C GLU A 32 -2.35 13.18 -3.74
N LEU A 33 -2.83 12.09 -3.11
CA LEU A 33 -3.50 12.15 -1.81
C LEU A 33 -2.95 11.09 -0.85
N VAL A 34 -3.12 11.35 0.45
CA VAL A 34 -2.96 10.35 1.51
C VAL A 34 -4.18 10.36 2.41
N LEU A 35 -4.54 9.17 2.90
CA LEU A 35 -5.71 8.97 3.75
C LEU A 35 -5.29 8.63 5.18
N TYR A 36 -5.91 9.30 6.14
CA TYR A 36 -5.82 8.98 7.56
C TYR A 36 -7.17 8.48 8.06
N ALA A 37 -7.15 7.40 8.83
CA ALA A 37 -8.34 6.87 9.49
C ALA A 37 -8.83 7.78 10.65
N ASP A 38 -7.97 8.68 11.16
CA ASP A 38 -8.28 9.63 12.22
C ASP A 38 -7.41 10.89 12.08
N ARG A 39 -7.29 11.69 13.15
CA ARG A 39 -6.51 12.92 13.20
C ARG A 39 -5.04 12.68 12.81
N PRO A 40 -4.50 13.42 11.82
CA PRO A 40 -3.09 13.32 11.39
C PRO A 40 -2.06 13.58 12.50
N ASP A 41 -2.44 14.29 13.57
CA ASP A 41 -1.59 14.52 14.74
C ASP A 41 -1.35 13.25 15.57
N LEU A 42 -2.19 12.23 15.39
CA LEU A 42 -2.23 11.02 16.24
C LEU A 42 -1.87 9.74 15.48
N VAL A 43 -2.17 9.69 14.18
CA VAL A 43 -1.99 8.48 13.35
C VAL A 43 -1.22 8.78 12.08
N HIS A 44 -0.52 7.78 11.58
CA HIS A 44 0.07 7.82 10.24
C HIS A 44 -1.00 7.60 9.18
N SER A 45 -0.78 8.10 7.97
CA SER A 45 -1.58 7.70 6.83
C SER A 45 -1.25 6.27 6.41
N ASP A 46 -2.28 5.46 6.20
CA ASP A 46 -2.15 4.05 5.79
C ASP A 46 -2.15 3.91 4.26
N PHE A 47 -2.81 4.85 3.56
CA PHE A 47 -3.02 4.79 2.12
C PHE A 47 -2.39 5.98 1.40
N CYS A 48 -1.72 5.68 0.28
CA CYS A 48 -1.32 6.64 -0.75
C CYS A 48 -2.22 6.46 -1.96
N ILE A 49 -2.91 7.52 -2.36
CA ILE A 49 -3.84 7.49 -3.50
C ILE A 49 -3.16 8.14 -4.69
N HIS A 50 -2.98 7.35 -5.74
CA HIS A 50 -2.55 7.85 -7.04
C HIS A 50 -3.75 7.98 -7.98
N VAL A 51 -4.02 9.19 -8.45
CA VAL A 51 -5.16 9.47 -9.34
C VAL A 51 -4.72 9.42 -10.79
N THR A 52 -5.25 8.46 -11.55
CA THR A 52 -4.84 8.24 -12.93
C THR A 52 -5.18 9.44 -13.81
N ARG A 53 -4.23 9.85 -14.66
CA ARG A 53 -4.41 10.96 -15.61
C ARG A 53 -5.30 10.54 -16.77
N ASP A 54 -4.93 9.44 -17.40
CA ASP A 54 -5.66 8.83 -18.49
C ASP A 54 -6.69 7.86 -17.93
N ASP A 55 -7.85 7.81 -18.57
CA ASP A 55 -8.94 6.96 -18.11
C ASP A 55 -8.61 5.47 -18.29
N GLU A 56 -7.64 5.10 -19.12
CA GLU A 56 -7.42 3.70 -19.52
C GLU A 56 -6.09 3.09 -19.09
N SER A 57 -5.08 3.90 -18.74
CA SER A 57 -3.75 3.38 -18.46
C SER A 57 -2.93 4.22 -17.50
N ILE A 58 -2.03 3.53 -16.79
CA ILE A 58 -0.91 4.12 -16.06
C ILE A 58 0.39 3.76 -16.76
N ASP A 59 1.37 4.67 -16.80
CA ASP A 59 2.69 4.33 -17.29
C ASP A 59 3.33 3.26 -16.39
N TRP A 60 3.94 2.25 -17.00
CA TRP A 60 4.57 1.16 -16.26
C TRP A 60 5.69 1.66 -15.34
N ARG A 61 6.46 2.68 -15.75
CA ARG A 61 7.55 3.22 -14.93
C ARG A 61 7.04 4.00 -13.73
N GLU A 62 5.97 4.76 -13.92
CA GLU A 62 5.26 5.45 -12.84
C GLU A 62 4.73 4.43 -11.82
N MET A 63 3.98 3.44 -12.29
CA MET A 63 3.47 2.31 -11.49
C MET A 63 4.60 1.63 -10.71
N GLN A 64 5.69 1.24 -11.38
CA GLN A 64 6.81 0.55 -10.74
C GLN A 64 7.49 1.41 -9.68
N THR A 65 7.62 2.71 -9.91
CA THR A 65 8.22 3.66 -8.96
C THR A 65 7.37 3.77 -7.70
N LEU A 66 6.06 4.00 -7.86
CA LEU A 66 5.12 4.09 -6.75
C LEU A 66 5.12 2.81 -5.92
N VAL A 67 4.94 1.66 -6.57
CA VAL A 67 4.90 0.34 -5.93
C VAL A 67 6.19 0.05 -5.16
N ARG A 68 7.37 0.45 -5.68
CA ARG A 68 8.66 0.22 -5.01
C ARG A 68 8.81 1.02 -3.72
N SER A 69 8.25 2.23 -3.66
CA SER A 69 8.38 3.13 -2.50
C SER A 69 7.42 2.76 -1.37
N MET A 70 6.29 2.14 -1.66
CA MET A 70 5.26 1.83 -0.66
C MET A 70 5.72 1.00 0.56
N PRO A 71 6.54 -0.06 0.41
CA PRO A 71 7.07 -0.80 1.55
C PRO A 71 7.92 0.06 2.48
N ASP A 72 8.77 0.93 1.90
CA ASP A 72 9.70 1.78 2.65
C ASP A 72 8.93 2.89 3.39
N LEU A 73 7.79 3.33 2.82
CA LEU A 73 6.89 4.31 3.42
C LEU A 73 5.89 3.70 4.42
N HIS A 74 5.81 2.36 4.49
CA HIS A 74 4.78 1.62 5.22
C HIS A 74 3.35 2.04 4.83
N LYS A 75 3.08 2.16 3.53
CA LYS A 75 1.78 2.57 2.99
C LYS A 75 1.27 1.57 1.97
N THR A 76 -0.04 1.50 1.81
CA THR A 76 -0.68 0.79 0.70
C THR A 76 -0.93 1.78 -0.43
N LEU A 77 -0.50 1.46 -1.65
CA LEU A 77 -0.84 2.25 -2.83
C LEU A 77 -2.25 1.87 -3.28
N VAL A 78 -3.07 2.87 -3.57
CA VAL A 78 -4.36 2.71 -4.23
C VAL A 78 -4.31 3.52 -5.52
N LEU A 79 -4.57 2.86 -6.63
CA LEU A 79 -4.83 3.55 -7.90
C LEU A 79 -6.32 3.91 -7.93
N ALA A 80 -6.62 5.19 -8.09
CA ALA A 80 -7.97 5.70 -8.20
C ALA A 80 -8.20 6.23 -9.62
N ASN A 81 -9.17 5.64 -10.31
CA ASN A 81 -9.58 6.05 -11.65
C ASN A 81 -11.01 6.59 -11.62
N VAL A 82 -11.25 7.72 -12.25
CA VAL A 82 -12.59 8.34 -12.27
C VAL A 82 -13.31 7.95 -13.56
N LYS A 83 -14.43 7.24 -13.42
CA LYS A 83 -15.23 6.69 -14.52
C LYS A 83 -16.65 7.27 -14.53
N GLY A 84 -17.37 7.06 -15.64
CA GLY A 84 -18.78 7.46 -15.75
C GLY A 84 -19.02 8.96 -15.96
N ILE A 85 -17.97 9.71 -16.33
CA ILE A 85 -18.04 11.15 -16.61
C ILE A 85 -18.99 11.43 -17.78
N ASP A 86 -18.89 10.63 -18.82
CA ASP A 86 -19.66 10.68 -20.07
C ASP A 86 -21.14 10.30 -19.88
N VAL A 87 -21.45 9.49 -18.86
CA VAL A 87 -22.82 9.10 -18.49
C VAL A 87 -23.42 10.05 -17.44
N GLY A 88 -22.68 11.08 -17.01
CA GLY A 88 -23.13 12.09 -16.04
C GLY A 88 -23.24 11.58 -14.60
N LYS A 89 -22.69 10.39 -14.31
CA LYS A 89 -22.64 9.80 -12.97
C LYS A 89 -21.21 9.37 -12.67
N PRO A 90 -20.33 10.31 -12.27
CA PRO A 90 -18.95 9.98 -11.98
C PRO A 90 -18.85 9.07 -10.75
N TYR A 91 -17.95 8.10 -10.80
CA TYR A 91 -17.61 7.23 -9.68
C TYR A 91 -16.11 6.92 -9.69
N VAL A 92 -15.58 6.52 -8.53
CA VAL A 92 -14.17 6.12 -8.37
C VAL A 92 -14.08 4.61 -8.48
N GLU A 93 -13.23 4.12 -9.37
CA GLU A 93 -12.79 2.73 -9.45
C GLU A 93 -11.40 2.63 -8.80
N GLU A 94 -11.25 1.67 -7.89
CA GLU A 94 -10.09 1.57 -7.02
C GLU A 94 -9.35 0.24 -7.23
N LEU A 95 -8.03 0.30 -7.30
CA LEU A 95 -7.15 -0.87 -7.25
C LEU A 95 -6.10 -0.69 -6.17
N ALA A 96 -6.27 -1.40 -5.06
CA ALA A 96 -5.29 -1.44 -3.98
C ALA A 96 -4.15 -2.42 -4.32
N ILE A 97 -2.92 -1.97 -4.12
CA ILE A 97 -1.69 -2.73 -4.34
C ILE A 97 -0.94 -2.78 -3.02
N THR A 98 -1.04 -3.92 -2.36
CA THR A 98 -0.24 -4.21 -1.17
C THR A 98 1.07 -4.83 -1.62
N THR A 99 2.16 -4.19 -1.25
CA THR A 99 3.49 -4.75 -1.37
C THR A 99 3.91 -5.28 -0.02
N GLU A 100 3.16 -6.27 0.48
CA GLU A 100 3.81 -7.19 1.41
C GLU A 100 4.90 -7.87 0.61
N HIS A 101 6.12 -7.39 0.81
CA HIS A 101 7.29 -8.19 0.51
C HIS A 101 7.04 -9.49 1.28
N ALA A 102 6.61 -10.55 0.59
CA ALA A 102 7.00 -11.87 1.00
C ALA A 102 8.51 -11.73 1.14
N PRO A 103 9.06 -11.68 2.36
CA PRO A 103 10.49 -11.58 2.46
C PRO A 103 10.96 -12.81 1.71
N PHE A 104 11.80 -12.63 0.69
CA PHE A 104 12.63 -13.73 0.22
C PHE A 104 13.51 -14.09 1.42
N ARG A 105 12.92 -14.83 2.36
CA ARG A 105 13.52 -15.33 3.59
C ARG A 105 14.36 -16.50 3.12
N HIS A 106 15.51 -16.18 2.54
CA HIS A 106 16.67 -17.03 2.66
C HIS A 106 17.18 -16.95 4.10
N ARG A 107 16.37 -17.39 5.05
CA ARG A 107 16.92 -18.03 6.24
C ARG A 107 16.57 -19.49 6.06
N PRO A 108 17.53 -20.36 5.66
CA PRO A 108 17.31 -21.77 5.92
C PRO A 108 16.94 -21.87 7.40
N LYS A 109 15.78 -22.46 7.70
CA LYS A 109 15.55 -22.96 9.06
C LYS A 109 16.79 -23.80 9.36
N THR A 110 17.53 -23.44 10.40
CA THR A 110 18.56 -24.33 10.92
C THR A 110 17.85 -25.62 11.28
N ILE A 111 17.92 -26.60 10.38
CA ILE A 111 17.56 -27.97 10.73
C ILE A 111 18.62 -28.34 11.76
N GLU A 112 18.24 -28.54 13.01
CA GLU A 112 19.12 -29.15 14.00
C GLU A 112 19.43 -30.59 13.56
N VAL A 113 20.38 -30.74 12.65
CA VAL A 113 21.03 -32.02 12.38
C VAL A 113 22.03 -32.26 13.49
N GLY A 114 21.58 -32.93 14.55
CA GLY A 114 22.40 -33.15 15.73
C GLY A 114 21.70 -33.82 16.90
N GLY A 115 20.61 -34.56 16.67
CA GLY A 115 19.94 -35.41 17.67
C GLY A 115 20.79 -36.60 18.15
N GLN A 116 22.11 -36.44 18.24
CA GLN A 116 22.99 -37.42 18.85
C GLN A 116 23.09 -37.13 20.35
N LYS A 117 22.13 -37.66 21.11
CA LYS A 117 22.24 -37.75 22.57
C LYS A 117 23.51 -38.52 22.92
N LYS A 118 24.46 -37.84 23.56
CA LYS A 118 25.62 -38.48 24.20
C LYS A 118 25.09 -39.54 25.17
N LYS A 119 25.44 -40.82 24.96
CA LYS A 119 25.11 -41.90 25.92
C LYS A 119 25.64 -41.51 27.30
N SER A 120 24.79 -41.52 28.31
CA SER A 120 25.22 -41.43 29.70
C SER A 120 26.09 -42.65 30.01
N ARG A 121 27.25 -42.43 30.64
CA ARG A 121 28.00 -43.54 31.24
C ARG A 121 27.25 -43.96 32.49
N THR A 122 26.71 -45.16 32.45
CA THR A 122 26.04 -45.82 33.56
C THR A 122 27.08 -46.54 34.42
N ASN A 123 27.14 -46.13 35.71
CA ASN A 123 27.54 -46.88 36.92
C ASN A 123 29.00 -47.40 36.99
N LEU A 124 29.61 -47.67 38.14
CA LEU A 124 29.15 -48.10 39.47
C LEU A 124 30.10 -47.55 40.56
N GLN A 125 29.54 -47.32 41.75
CA GLN A 125 30.27 -47.36 43.01
C GLN A 125 30.90 -48.74 43.22
N ASN A 126 32.16 -48.77 43.65
CA ASN A 126 32.70 -49.56 44.77
C ASN A 126 34.14 -49.12 45.06
#